data_AF-A0A803MPC7-F1
#
_entry.id   AF-A0A803MPC7-F1
#
_cell.length_a   1.000
_cell.length_b   1.000
_cell.length_c   1.000
_cell.angle_alpha   90.00
_cell.angle_beta   90.00
_cell.angle_gamma   90.00
#
_symmetry.space_group_name_H-M   'P 1'
#
loop_
_entity.id
_entity.type
_entity.pdbx_description
1 polymer ?
#
loop_
_entity_poly.entity_id
_entity_poly.type
_entity_poly.pdbx_seq_one_letter_code
_entity_poly.pdbx_strand_id
1 'polypeptide(L)'
;MAMRVTAGLCLLHLCLALLRGVAGSEGKEYNRYDFPKDFIFGASTSAYQVEGAALHDGRKPSIYDTFAHRSNGRGAVNFKGLRYYNNLINELISHGM
;
A
#
# COMPACT_ATOMS: atom_id res chain seq x y z
N MET A 1 53.62 -13.50 22.37
CA MET A 1 53.14 -12.17 22.79
C MET A 1 52.45 -11.41 21.64
N ALA A 2 53.03 -11.39 20.42
CA ALA A 2 52.51 -10.64 19.26
C ALA A 2 51.07 -10.99 18.81
N MET A 3 50.69 -12.27 18.80
CA MET A 3 49.37 -12.73 18.32
C MET A 3 48.17 -12.28 19.18
N ARG A 4 48.40 -11.98 20.46
CA ARG A 4 47.35 -11.50 21.37
C ARG A 4 47.07 -10.00 21.17
N VAL A 5 48.08 -9.24 20.75
CA VAL A 5 47.96 -7.79 20.51
C VAL A 5 47.25 -7.51 19.18
N THR A 6 47.54 -8.30 18.14
CA THR A 6 46.89 -8.19 16.83
C THR A 6 45.41 -8.55 16.88
N ALA A 7 45.01 -9.58 17.62
CA ALA A 7 43.58 -9.92 17.78
C ALA A 7 42.78 -8.80 18.46
N GLY A 8 43.38 -8.12 19.45
CA GLY A 8 42.76 -6.97 20.12
C GLY A 8 42.61 -5.75 19.21
N LEU A 9 43.60 -5.45 18.38
CA LEU A 9 43.51 -4.35 17.40
C LEU A 9 42.44 -4.63 16.32
N CYS A 10 42.37 -5.87 15.82
CA CYS A 10 41.34 -6.28 14.86
C CYS A 10 39.94 -6.16 15.45
N LEU A 11 39.76 -6.53 16.72
CA LEU A 11 38.47 -6.39 17.42
C LEU A 11 38.10 -4.92 17.63
N LEU A 12 39.08 -4.04 17.93
CA LEU A 12 38.85 -2.61 18.06
C LEU A 12 38.48 -1.96 16.72
N HIS A 13 39.13 -2.34 15.62
CA HIS A 13 38.77 -1.89 14.28
C HIS A 13 37.40 -2.40 13.83
N LEU A 14 37.05 -3.65 14.19
CA LEU A 14 35.71 -4.19 13.96
C LEU A 14 34.65 -3.43 14.77
N CYS A 15 34.90 -3.16 16.06
CA CYS A 15 34.01 -2.35 16.89
C CYS A 15 33.84 -0.92 16.34
N LEU A 16 34.91 -0.28 15.88
CA LEU A 16 34.84 1.06 15.31
C LEU A 16 34.14 1.09 13.95
N ALA A 17 34.26 0.02 13.15
CA ALA A 17 33.52 -0.14 11.91
C ALA A 17 32.01 -0.35 12.16
N LEU A 18 31.64 -1.10 13.20
CA LEU A 18 30.24 -1.28 13.60
C LEU A 18 29.61 0.01 14.14
N LEU A 19 30.38 0.86 14.84
CA LEU A 19 29.92 2.17 15.30
C LEU A 19 29.73 3.20 14.17
N ARG A 20 30.36 3.01 13.00
CA ARG A 20 30.22 3.88 11.82
C ARG A 20 29.00 3.55 10.94
N GLY A 21 28.30 2.44 11.21
CA GLY A 21 27.20 1.93 10.39
C GLY A 21 25.82 2.57 10.63
N VAL A 22 25.71 3.56 11.53
CA VAL A 22 24.44 4.26 11.79
C VAL A 22 24.59 5.73 11.38
N ALA A 23 24.86 5.96 10.10
CA ALA A 23 24.49 7.23 9.48
C ALA A 23 22.98 7.14 9.21
N GLY A 24 22.19 7.59 10.19
CA GLY A 24 20.75 7.76 9.99
C GLY A 24 20.54 8.61 8.74
N SER A 25 19.69 8.15 7.83
CA SER A 25 19.26 8.97 6.71
C SER A 25 18.57 10.22 7.28
N GLU A 26 19.14 11.41 7.09
CA GLU A 26 18.38 12.65 7.24
C GLU A 26 17.31 12.66 6.14
N GLY A 27 16.15 12.12 6.47
CA GLY A 27 14.97 12.26 5.63
C GLY A 27 14.59 13.72 5.62
N LYS A 28 14.54 14.35 4.43
CA LYS A 28 13.90 15.66 4.29
C LYS A 28 12.44 15.51 4.70
N GLU A 29 12.04 16.22 5.75
CA GLU A 29 10.65 16.33 6.16
C GLU A 29 9.90 17.20 5.14
N TYR A 30 8.76 16.71 4.66
CA TYR A 30 7.89 17.45 3.75
C TYR A 30 6.61 17.84 4.48
N ASN A 31 6.17 19.06 4.30
CA ASN A 31 4.93 19.60 4.84
C ASN A 31 3.95 19.96 3.69
N ARG A 32 2.68 20.20 4.02
CA ARG A 32 1.64 20.50 3.01
C ARG A 32 1.92 21.77 2.20
N TYR A 33 2.65 22.73 2.74
CA TYR A 33 2.99 24.00 2.07
C TYR A 33 4.14 23.86 1.06
N ASP A 34 4.80 22.70 1.01
CA ASP A 34 5.80 22.40 -0.02
C ASP A 34 5.17 22.09 -1.39
N PHE A 35 3.84 21.95 -1.45
CA PHE A 35 3.07 21.67 -2.66
C PHE A 35 2.21 22.90 -3.06
N PRO A 36 1.87 23.07 -4.35
CA PRO A 36 0.95 24.13 -4.77
C PRO A 36 -0.35 24.12 -3.98
N LYS A 37 -0.95 25.30 -3.77
CA LYS A 37 -2.19 25.44 -2.98
C LYS A 37 -3.33 24.55 -3.49
N ASP A 38 -3.37 24.31 -4.81
CA ASP A 38 -4.40 23.52 -5.47
C ASP A 38 -3.97 22.06 -5.72
N PHE A 39 -2.89 21.62 -5.09
CA PHE A 39 -2.42 20.24 -5.18
C PHE A 39 -3.37 19.30 -4.43
N ILE A 40 -3.88 18.29 -5.13
CA ILE A 40 -4.83 17.33 -4.57
C ILE A 40 -4.07 16.09 -4.12
N PHE A 41 -4.15 15.80 -2.82
CA PHE A 41 -3.77 14.51 -2.26
C PHE A 41 -5.01 13.62 -2.22
N GLY A 42 -4.89 12.38 -2.66
CA GLY A 42 -5.97 11.41 -2.65
C GLY A 42 -5.46 10.00 -2.41
N ALA A 43 -6.38 9.09 -2.19
CA ALA A 43 -6.13 7.65 -2.10
C ALA A 43 -7.12 6.92 -3.02
N SER A 44 -6.72 5.75 -3.54
CA SER A 44 -7.55 4.96 -4.44
C SER A 44 -7.46 3.48 -4.10
N THR A 45 -8.58 2.78 -4.24
CA THR A 45 -8.66 1.31 -4.12
C THR A 45 -9.38 0.73 -5.33
N SER A 46 -9.21 -0.56 -5.60
CA SER A 46 -10.00 -1.26 -6.63
C SER A 46 -11.02 -2.23 -6.02
N ALA A 47 -12.18 -2.34 -6.65
CA ALA A 47 -13.31 -3.13 -6.15
C ALA A 47 -12.92 -4.58 -5.77
N TYR A 48 -12.21 -5.28 -6.66
CA TYR A 48 -11.82 -6.67 -6.42
C TYR A 48 -10.85 -6.83 -5.25
N GLN A 49 -10.03 -5.81 -4.97
CA GLN A 49 -9.06 -5.85 -3.87
C GLN A 49 -9.70 -5.62 -2.50
N VAL A 50 -10.77 -4.82 -2.41
CA VAL A 50 -11.28 -4.34 -1.10
C VAL A 50 -12.73 -4.69 -0.78
N GLU A 51 -13.59 -4.96 -1.76
CA GLU A 51 -15.03 -5.15 -1.48
C GLU A 51 -15.38 -6.56 -0.99
N GLY A 52 -14.74 -7.59 -1.54
CA GLY A 52 -15.10 -8.98 -1.26
C GLY A 52 -16.51 -9.33 -1.73
N ALA A 53 -17.31 -9.98 -0.87
CA ALA A 53 -18.72 -10.33 -1.10
C ALA A 53 -19.01 -10.94 -2.48
N ALA A 54 -18.09 -11.78 -2.98
CA ALA A 54 -18.05 -12.17 -4.39
C ALA A 54 -19.31 -12.89 -4.91
N LEU A 55 -20.05 -13.54 -4.00
CA LEU A 55 -21.27 -14.31 -4.28
C LEU A 55 -22.53 -13.73 -3.62
N HIS A 56 -22.45 -12.54 -3.02
CA HIS A 56 -23.58 -11.91 -2.33
C HIS A 56 -24.32 -10.92 -3.22
N ASP A 57 -25.56 -10.61 -2.85
CA ASP A 57 -26.34 -9.51 -3.43
C ASP A 57 -26.43 -9.49 -4.97
N GLY A 58 -26.49 -10.68 -5.57
CA GLY A 58 -26.63 -10.81 -7.02
C GLY A 58 -25.43 -10.32 -7.82
N ARG A 59 -24.27 -10.11 -7.18
CA ARG A 59 -22.99 -9.85 -7.87
C ARG A 59 -22.71 -11.00 -8.82
N LYS A 60 -22.38 -10.67 -10.06
CA LYS A 60 -21.99 -11.67 -11.06
C LYS A 60 -20.48 -11.82 -11.10
N PRO A 61 -19.97 -13.01 -11.43
CA PRO A 61 -18.52 -13.23 -11.53
C PRO A 61 -17.88 -12.25 -12.52
N SER A 62 -16.82 -11.59 -12.08
CA SER A 62 -15.92 -10.81 -12.93
C SER A 62 -14.91 -11.72 -13.63
N ILE A 63 -14.13 -11.14 -14.54
CA ILE A 63 -13.00 -11.82 -15.17
C ILE A 63 -11.97 -12.23 -14.10
N TYR A 64 -11.77 -11.44 -13.04
CA TYR A 64 -10.85 -11.79 -11.96
C TYR A 64 -11.35 -12.95 -11.09
N ASP A 65 -12.66 -13.03 -10.81
CA ASP A 65 -13.25 -14.21 -10.15
C ASP A 65 -13.03 -15.45 -11.02
N THR A 66 -13.23 -15.30 -12.33
CA THR A 66 -13.01 -16.36 -13.33
C THR A 66 -11.54 -16.71 -13.48
N PHE A 67 -10.61 -15.78 -13.36
CA PHE A 67 -9.19 -16.08 -13.45
C PHE A 67 -8.70 -16.78 -12.19
N ALA A 68 -9.16 -16.30 -11.02
CA ALA A 68 -8.86 -16.89 -9.73
C ALA A 68 -9.47 -18.29 -9.55
N HIS A 69 -10.59 -18.60 -10.21
CA HIS A 69 -11.31 -19.88 -10.05
C HIS A 69 -11.43 -20.79 -11.31
N ARG A 70 -11.37 -20.23 -12.54
CA ARG A 70 -11.61 -20.79 -13.92
C ARG A 70 -12.87 -21.67 -14.09
N SER A 71 -13.72 -21.55 -15.12
CA SER A 71 -13.63 -20.99 -16.48
C SER A 71 -14.99 -20.41 -16.97
N ASN A 72 -14.98 -19.44 -17.91
CA ASN A 72 -16.09 -18.83 -18.72
C ASN A 72 -16.71 -17.48 -18.27
N GLY A 73 -15.99 -16.38 -18.55
CA GLY A 73 -16.37 -15.03 -18.12
C GLY A 73 -17.27 -14.25 -19.10
N ARG A 74 -18.50 -13.95 -18.68
CA ARG A 74 -19.20 -12.64 -18.75
C ARG A 74 -20.59 -12.76 -18.14
N GLY A 75 -20.79 -12.15 -16.97
CA GLY A 75 -22.11 -12.04 -16.33
C GLY A 75 -22.87 -10.78 -16.78
N ALA A 76 -24.21 -10.85 -16.87
CA ALA A 76 -25.04 -9.66 -17.07
C ALA A 76 -24.92 -8.61 -15.93
N VAL A 77 -25.42 -7.40 -16.18
CA VAL A 77 -25.35 -6.26 -15.23
C VAL A 77 -25.98 -6.57 -13.87
N ASN A 78 -25.32 -6.19 -12.77
CA ASN A 78 -25.87 -6.25 -11.41
C ASN A 78 -26.33 -4.86 -10.93
N PHE A 79 -27.63 -4.60 -10.94
CA PHE A 79 -28.21 -3.32 -10.50
C PHE A 79 -28.04 -3.05 -8.99
N LYS A 80 -27.89 -4.08 -8.14
CA LYS A 80 -27.60 -3.89 -6.71
C LYS A 80 -26.20 -3.32 -6.51
N GLY A 81 -25.22 -3.81 -7.26
CA GLY A 81 -23.86 -3.25 -7.29
C GLY A 81 -23.86 -1.79 -7.74
N LEU A 82 -24.63 -1.44 -8.76
CA LEU A 82 -24.75 -0.04 -9.21
C LEU A 82 -25.30 0.88 -8.10
N ARG A 83 -26.30 0.41 -7.35
CA ARG A 83 -26.85 1.16 -6.21
C ARG A 83 -25.83 1.31 -5.09
N TYR A 84 -25.05 0.28 -4.80
CA TYR A 84 -23.98 0.33 -3.81
C TYR A 84 -22.97 1.43 -4.12
N TYR A 85 -22.45 1.48 -5.36
CA TYR A 85 -21.50 2.53 -5.76
C TYR A 85 -22.10 3.92 -5.71
N ASN A 86 -23.35 4.10 -6.14
CA ASN A 86 -24.01 5.40 -6.04
C ASN A 86 -24.10 5.88 -4.59
N ASN A 87 -24.45 4.98 -3.66
CA ASN A 87 -24.51 5.32 -2.24
C ASN A 87 -23.12 5.66 -1.67
N LEU A 88 -22.11 4.85 -2.00
CA LEU A 88 -20.72 5.09 -1.57
C LEU A 88 -20.21 6.43 -2.08
N ILE A 89 -20.41 6.75 -3.36
CA ILE A 89 -19.98 8.04 -3.93
C ILE A 89 -20.65 9.20 -3.21
N ASN A 90 -21.96 9.09 -2.93
CA ASN A 90 -22.68 10.12 -2.18
C ASN A 90 -22.14 10.28 -0.75
N GLU A 91 -21.83 9.18 -0.07
CA GLU A 91 -21.22 9.19 1.26
C GLU A 91 -19.85 9.86 1.23
N LEU A 92 -19.01 9.52 0.25
CA LEU A 92 -17.68 10.13 0.09
C LEU A 92 -17.75 11.64 -0.19
N ILE A 93 -18.65 12.07 -1.07
CA ILE A 93 -18.90 13.49 -1.33
C ILE A 93 -19.40 14.19 -0.06
N SER A 94 -20.23 13.53 0.75
CA SER A 94 -20.70 14.09 2.02
C SER A 94 -19.57 14.32 3.04
N HIS A 95 -18.45 13.60 2.92
CA HIS A 95 -17.26 13.77 3.76
C HIS A 95 -16.22 14.73 3.17
N GLY A 96 -16.55 15.42 2.07
CA GLY A 96 -15.68 16.43 1.45
C GLY A 96 -14.55 15.83 0.62
N MET A 97 -14.75 14.62 0.08
CA MET A 97 -13.89 14.05 -0.97
C MET A 97 -14.30 14.51 -2.37
#